data_AF-A0A174PRD1-F1
#
_entry.id   AF-A0A174PRD1-F1
#
_cell.length_a   1.000
_cell.length_b   1.000
_cell.length_c   1.000
_cell.angle_alpha   90.00
_cell.angle_beta   90.00
_cell.angle_gamma   90.00
#
_symmetry.space_group_name_H-M   'P 1'
#
loop_
_entity.id
_entity.type
_entity.pdbx_description
1 polymer ?
#
loop_
_entity_poly.entity_id
_entity_poly.type
_entity_poly.pdbx_seq_one_letter_code
_entity_poly.pdbx_strand_id
1 'polypeptide(L)' 'MTNIEKYNEAFVEVFGVDSAVLNDSFSKDSVESWDSVHQLNIIALLEESFDVMFDPEDIMEFTSYGKGREILKKYEVEL' A
#
# COMPACT_ATOMS: atom_id res chain seq x y z
N MET A 1 16.85 3.47 1.92
CA MET A 1 15.52 3.84 1.42
C MET A 1 14.80 4.60 2.51
N THR A 2 14.22 5.73 2.14
CA THR A 2 13.21 6.45 2.91
C THR A 2 11.93 5.64 3.01
N ASN A 3 11.04 6.00 3.93
CA ASN A 3 9.78 5.29 4.12
C ASN A 3 8.89 5.39 2.86
N ILE A 4 8.83 6.56 2.21
CA ILE A 4 8.15 6.70 0.91
C ILE A 4 8.75 5.80 -0.19
N GLU A 5 10.08 5.60 -0.23
CA GLU A 5 10.69 4.70 -1.21
C GLU A 5 10.28 3.24 -0.98
N LYS A 6 10.29 2.78 0.29
CA LYS A 6 9.79 1.42 0.64
C LYS A 6 8.32 1.25 0.28
N TYR A 7 7.51 2.27 0.56
CA TYR A 7 6.09 2.26 0.25
C TYR A 7 5.86 2.14 -1.26
N ASN A 8 6.59 2.92 -2.06
CA ASN A 8 6.52 2.84 -3.51
C ASN A 8 6.97 1.47 -4.03
N GLU A 9 8.06 0.92 -3.50
CA GLU A 9 8.59 -0.37 -3.90
C GLU A 9 7.58 -1.50 -3.68
N ALA A 10 6.89 -1.52 -2.54
CA ALA A 10 5.85 -2.49 -2.27
C ALA A 10 4.72 -2.46 -3.32
N PHE A 11 4.30 -1.26 -3.76
CA PHE A 11 3.30 -1.13 -4.82
C PHE A 11 3.83 -1.56 -6.19
N VAL A 12 5.08 -1.21 -6.51
CA VAL A 12 5.73 -1.63 -7.75
C VAL A 12 5.86 -3.14 -7.82
N GLU A 13 6.27 -3.81 -6.74
CA GLU A 13 6.39 -5.26 -6.67
C GLU A 13 5.05 -5.97 -6.77
N VAL A 14 4.05 -5.52 -6.02
CA VAL A 14 2.74 -6.19 -5.98
C VAL A 14 1.99 -6.01 -7.28
N PHE A 15 1.91 -4.79 -7.79
CA PHE A 15 1.10 -4.48 -8.98
C PHE A 15 1.89 -4.55 -10.29
N GLY A 16 3.21 -4.72 -10.24
CA GLY A 16 4.07 -4.78 -11.43
C GLY A 16 4.04 -3.49 -12.25
N VAL A 17 3.85 -2.34 -11.58
CA VAL A 17 3.71 -1.02 -12.22
C VAL A 17 4.95 -0.16 -12.03
N ASP A 18 5.09 0.91 -12.82
CA ASP A 18 6.17 1.89 -12.62
C ASP A 18 5.84 2.83 -11.45
N SER A 19 6.84 3.24 -10.67
CA SER A 19 6.63 4.17 -9.55
C SER A 19 6.07 5.53 -10.01
N ALA A 20 6.27 5.91 -11.28
CA ALA A 20 5.70 7.12 -11.88
C ALA A 20 4.16 7.11 -11.95
N VAL A 21 3.51 5.94 -11.91
CA VAL A 21 2.03 5.87 -11.89
C VAL A 21 1.45 5.93 -10.48
N LEU A 22 2.27 5.85 -9.44
CA LEU A 22 1.83 5.91 -8.05
C LEU A 22 1.49 7.35 -7.68
N ASN A 23 0.19 7.61 -7.53
CA ASN A 23 -0.35 8.91 -7.17
C ASN A 23 -1.67 8.75 -6.41
N ASP A 24 -2.30 9.85 -6.01
CA ASP A 24 -3.56 9.83 -5.27
C ASP A 24 -4.74 9.22 -6.03
N SER A 25 -4.65 9.09 -7.35
CA SER A 25 -5.65 8.38 -8.16
C SER A 25 -5.39 6.87 -8.26
N PHE A 26 -4.25 6.36 -7.78
CA PHE A 26 -3.94 4.93 -7.77
C PHE A 26 -4.77 4.22 -6.69
N SER A 27 -5.90 3.66 -7.11
CA SER A 27 -6.87 2.99 -6.26
C SER A 27 -7.39 1.69 -6.86
N LYS A 28 -8.08 0.90 -6.04
CA LYS A 28 -8.80 -0.31 -6.46
C LYS A 28 -9.75 -0.07 -7.63
N ASP A 29 -10.37 1.11 -7.71
CA ASP A 29 -11.28 1.45 -8.81
C ASP A 29 -10.56 1.79 -10.12
N SER A 30 -9.31 2.23 -10.03
CA SER A 30 -8.49 2.64 -11.19
C SER A 30 -7.54 1.56 -11.70
N VAL A 31 -7.14 0.64 -10.82
CA VAL A 31 -6.13 -0.38 -11.08
C VAL A 31 -6.84 -1.72 -11.25
N GLU A 32 -6.96 -2.17 -12.49
CA GLU A 32 -7.68 -3.42 -12.82
C GLU A 32 -7.07 -4.65 -12.13
N SER A 33 -5.74 -4.66 -11.95
CA SER A 33 -5.03 -5.73 -11.24
C SER A 33 -5.29 -5.75 -9.74
N TRP A 34 -5.96 -4.73 -9.18
CA TRP A 34 -6.20 -4.64 -7.75
C TRP A 34 -7.38 -5.53 -7.32
N ASP A 35 -7.08 -6.81 -7.18
CA ASP A 35 -8.00 -7.85 -6.69
C ASP A 35 -7.72 -8.23 -5.22
N SER A 36 -8.41 -9.27 -4.73
CA SER A 36 -8.24 -9.77 -3.36
C SER A 36 -6.84 -10.34 -3.08
N VAL A 37 -6.14 -10.87 -4.08
CA VAL A 37 -4.79 -11.44 -3.92
C VAL A 37 -3.78 -10.30 -3.80
N HIS A 38 -3.86 -9.31 -4.68
CA HIS A 38 -3.00 -8.14 -4.64
C HIS A 38 -3.23 -7.32 -3.36
N GLN A 39 -4.47 -7.23 -2.88
CA GLN A 39 -4.79 -6.63 -1.58
C GLN A 39 -4.01 -7.31 -0.44
N LEU A 40 -4.07 -8.64 -0.34
CA LEU A 40 -3.39 -9.36 0.74
C LEU A 40 -1.86 -9.28 0.58
N ASN A 41 -1.36 -9.32 -0.65
CA ASN A 41 0.07 -9.20 -0.91
C ASN A 41 0.62 -7.83 -0.51
N ILE A 42 -0.06 -6.72 -0.85
CA ILE A 42 0.42 -5.39 -0.46
C ILE A 42 0.41 -5.20 1.04
N ILE A 43 -0.62 -5.69 1.73
CA ILE A 43 -0.67 -5.65 3.19
C ILE A 43 0.50 -6.43 3.78
N ALA A 44 0.72 -7.69 3.37
CA ALA A 44 1.80 -8.51 3.91
C ALA A 44 3.19 -7.87 3.68
N LEU A 45 3.43 -7.30 2.50
CA LEU A 45 4.68 -6.62 2.18
C LEU A 45 4.89 -5.36 3.03
N LEU A 46 3.83 -4.60 3.29
CA LEU A 46 3.89 -3.42 4.15
C LEU A 46 4.09 -3.80 5.62
N GLU A 47 3.42 -4.84 6.12
CA GLU A 47 3.64 -5.38 7.46
C GLU A 47 5.11 -5.78 7.66
N GLU A 48 5.69 -6.51 6.72
CA GLU A 48 7.10 -6.91 6.77
C GLU A 48 8.05 -5.71 6.64
N SER A 49 7.76 -4.77 5.73
CA SER A 49 8.65 -3.62 5.43
C SER A 49 8.72 -2.59 6.55
N PHE A 50 7.63 -2.45 7.29
CA PHE A 50 7.45 -1.47 8.35
C PHE A 50 7.38 -2.07 9.75
N ASP A 51 7.43 -3.40 9.88
CA ASP A 51 7.28 -4.14 11.15
C ASP A 51 5.98 -3.75 11.88
N VAL A 52 4.89 -3.66 11.11
CA VAL A 52 3.54 -3.31 11.59
C VAL A 52 2.59 -4.49 11.42
N MET A 53 1.47 -4.48 12.12
CA MET A 53 0.40 -5.45 11.96
C MET A 53 -0.91 -4.70 11.74
N PHE A 54 -1.51 -4.82 10.57
CA PHE A 54 -2.74 -4.12 10.24
C PHE A 54 -3.97 -4.85 10.80
N ASP A 55 -4.87 -4.08 11.39
CA ASP A 55 -6.17 -4.61 11.78
C ASP A 55 -7.04 -4.94 10.54
N PRO A 56 -7.94 -5.94 10.63
CA PRO A 56 -8.83 -6.29 9.52
C PRO A 56 -9.66 -5.12 8.98
N GLU A 57 -10.00 -4.16 9.84
CA GLU A 57 -10.71 -2.93 9.46
C GLU A 57 -9.83 -2.04 8.58
N ASP A 58 -8.56 -1.83 8.96
CA ASP A 58 -7.61 -1.05 8.16
C ASP A 58 -7.30 -1.72 6.82
N ILE A 59 -7.19 -3.05 6.80
CA ILE A 59 -7.04 -3.82 5.56
C ILE A 59 -8.23 -3.58 4.62
N MET A 60 -9.45 -3.48 5.14
CA MET A 60 -10.64 -3.15 4.35
C MET A 60 -10.67 -1.68 3.90
N GLU A 61 -10.15 -0.76 4.73
CA GLU A 61 -10.04 0.67 4.37
C GLU A 61 -8.92 0.95 3.35
N PHE A 62 -7.91 0.08 3.27
CA PHE A 62 -6.78 0.19 2.35
C PHE A 62 -7.24 -0.06 0.90
N THR A 63 -7.78 1.00 0.29
CA THR A 63 -8.43 0.94 -1.03
C THR A 63 -7.72 1.79 -2.08
N SER A 64 -6.71 2.56 -1.65
CA SER A 64 -5.92 3.41 -2.53
C SER A 64 -4.53 3.65 -1.95
N TYR A 65 -3.62 4.04 -2.83
CA TYR A 65 -2.30 4.54 -2.46
C TYR A 65 -2.42 5.69 -1.46
N GLY A 66 -3.30 6.66 -1.70
CA GLY A 66 -3.57 7.75 -0.75
C GLY A 66 -4.00 7.26 0.63
N LYS A 67 -4.98 6.35 0.69
CA LYS A 67 -5.46 5.79 1.96
C LYS A 67 -4.41 4.97 2.70
N GLY A 68 -3.60 4.19 1.98
CA GLY A 68 -2.54 3.42 2.63
C GLY A 68 -1.54 4.31 3.38
N ARG A 69 -1.23 5.50 2.86
CA ARG A 69 -0.40 6.49 3.57
C ARG A 69 -1.05 7.00 4.85
N GLU A 70 -2.36 7.23 4.83
CA GLU A 70 -3.10 7.68 6.01
C GLU A 70 -3.19 6.57 7.07
N ILE A 71 -3.40 5.33 6.64
CA ILE A 71 -3.42 4.17 7.53
C ILE A 71 -2.06 4.00 8.19
N LEU A 72 -0.95 4.03 7.42
CA LEU A 72 0.40 3.91 7.96
C LEU A 72 0.73 4.93 9.06
N LYS A 73 0.20 6.16 8.96
CA LYS A 73 0.33 7.16 10.02
C LYS A 73 -0.32 6.75 11.33
N LYS A 74 -1.41 5.96 11.31
CA LYS A 74 -2.03 5.38 12.52
C LYS A 74 -1.06 4.45 13.25
N TYR A 75 -0.14 3.82 12.51
CA TYR A 75 0.90 2.91 13.01
C TYR A 75 2.25 3.61 13.25
N GLU A 76 2.25 4.93 13.40
CA GLU A 76 3.46 5.74 13.65
C GLU A 76 4.51 5.67 12.50
N VAL A 77 4.08 5.27 11.30
CA VAL A 77 4.92 5.27 10.10
C VAL A 77 4.70 6.56 9.31
N GLU A 78 5.70 7.44 9.33
CA GLU A 78 5.74 8.65 8.48
C GLU A 78 6.48 8.38 7.17
N LEU A 79 5.81 8.61 6.03
CA LEU A 79 6.34 8.39 4.69
C LEU A 79 7.09 9.60 4.13
#